data_AF-A0A7X8KXU9-F1
#
_entry.id   AF-A0A7X8KXU9-F1
#
_cell.length_a   1.000
_cell.length_b   1.000
_cell.length_c   1.000
_cell.angle_alpha   90.00
_cell.angle_beta   90.00
_cell.angle_gamma   90.00
#
_symmetry.space_group_name_H-M   'P 1'
#
loop_
_entity.id
_entity.type
_entity.pdbx_description
1 polymer ?
#
loop_
_entity_poly.entity_id
_entity_poly.type
_entity_poly.pdbx_seq_one_letter_code
_entity_poly.pdbx_strand_id
1 'polypeptide(L)'
;MYELRQQQRKELREKKWFYYAILAIGIFVFSQGCSLMSRKPEYAATAAIMGLLLHNASVDKIYMSIFNHDAHKNAKISMLIILCIVAVFSYFKRLGFPLFVLLDLASILVFTIIAFIYQKLIKHQE
;
A
#
# COMPACT_ATOMS: atom_id res chain seq x y z
N MET A 1 35.58 6.91 9.31
CA MET A 1 34.41 7.82 9.38
C MET A 1 33.67 7.98 8.04
N TYR A 2 34.37 7.95 6.89
CA TYR A 2 33.72 8.00 5.56
C TYR A 2 33.08 6.65 5.17
N GLU A 3 33.75 5.54 5.49
CA GLU A 3 33.25 4.17 5.24
C GLU A 3 31.99 3.84 6.04
N LEU A 4 31.94 4.23 7.32
CA LEU A 4 30.74 4.10 8.16
C LEU A 4 29.53 4.85 7.56
N ARG A 5 29.74 6.06 7.02
CA ARG A 5 28.69 6.83 6.33
C ARG A 5 28.27 6.17 5.01
N GLN A 6 29.17 5.48 4.31
CA GLN A 6 28.82 4.73 3.10
C GLN A 6 28.04 3.45 3.41
N GLN A 7 28.40 2.72 4.47
CA GLN A 7 27.66 1.55 4.94
C GLN A 7 26.23 1.92 5.36
N GLN A 8 26.06 2.97 6.17
CA GLN A 8 24.73 3.47 6.54
C GLN A 8 23.88 3.85 5.32
N ARG A 9 24.46 4.47 4.30
CA ARG A 9 23.75 4.80 3.05
C ARG A 9 23.40 3.57 2.20
N LYS A 10 24.17 2.48 2.29
CA LYS A 10 23.84 1.20 1.64
C LYS A 10 22.68 0.52 2.37
N GLU A 11 22.74 0.43 3.70
CA GLU A 11 21.66 -0.13 4.52
C GLU A 11 20.35 0.62 4.36
N LEU A 12 20.38 1.96 4.31
CA LEU A 12 19.19 2.76 4.04
C LEU A 12 18.62 2.50 2.64
N ARG A 13 19.47 2.27 1.64
CA ARG A 13 19.02 1.93 0.27
C ARG A 13 18.39 0.55 0.22
N GLU A 14 18.99 -0.44 0.87
CA GLU A 14 18.45 -1.81 0.94
C GLU A 14 17.12 -1.86 1.67
N LYS A 15 17.00 -1.16 2.82
CA LYS A 15 15.73 -1.05 3.54
C LYS A 15 14.63 -0.39 2.69
N LYS A 16 14.97 0.65 1.92
CA LYS A 16 14.02 1.28 0.99
C LYS A 16 13.55 0.29 -0.07
N TRP A 17 14.48 -0.42 -0.70
CA TRP A 17 14.19 -1.42 -1.73
C TRP A 17 13.29 -2.55 -1.21
N PHE A 18 13.54 -3.00 0.02
CA PHE A 18 12.73 -4.02 0.67
C PHE A 18 11.25 -3.62 0.79
N TYR A 19 10.96 -2.37 1.20
CA TYR A 19 9.57 -1.92 1.30
C TYR A 19 8.89 -1.79 -0.07
N TYR A 20 9.60 -1.35 -1.11
CA TYR A 20 9.07 -1.36 -2.49
C TYR A 20 8.75 -2.78 -2.96
N ALA A 21 9.58 -3.76 -2.63
CA ALA A 21 9.31 -5.17 -2.94
C ALA A 21 8.08 -5.68 -2.19
N ILE A 22 7.94 -5.37 -0.89
CA ILE A 22 6.74 -5.71 -0.11
C ILE A 22 5.49 -5.08 -0.72
N LEU A 23 5.56 -3.82 -1.16
CA LEU A 23 4.43 -3.15 -1.80
C LEU A 23 4.05 -3.86 -3.11
N ALA A 24 5.02 -4.17 -3.96
CA ALA A 24 4.77 -4.86 -5.22
C ALA A 24 4.13 -6.25 -5.01
N ILE A 25 4.63 -7.01 -4.03
CA ILE A 25 4.05 -8.30 -3.63
C ILE A 25 2.64 -8.08 -3.05
N GLY A 26 2.45 -7.06 -2.23
CA GLY A 26 1.14 -6.67 -1.69
C GLY A 26 0.12 -6.42 -2.79
N ILE A 27 0.50 -5.64 -3.81
CA ILE A 27 -0.35 -5.33 -4.97
C ILE A 27 -0.73 -6.60 -5.72
N PHE A 28 0.28 -7.42 -6.02
CA PHE A 28 0.09 -8.65 -6.77
C PHE A 28 -0.82 -9.64 -6.02
N VAL A 29 -0.52 -9.91 -4.75
CA VAL A 29 -1.25 -10.87 -3.92
C VAL A 29 -2.68 -10.40 -3.66
N PHE A 30 -2.88 -9.12 -3.38
CA PHE A 30 -4.21 -8.52 -3.21
C PHE A 30 -5.04 -8.63 -4.49
N SER A 31 -4.46 -8.25 -5.63
CA SER A 31 -5.14 -8.28 -6.93
C SER A 31 -5.47 -9.71 -7.39
N GLN A 32 -4.58 -10.67 -7.14
CA GLN A 32 -4.84 -12.10 -7.38
C GLN A 32 -5.96 -12.61 -6.47
N GLY A 33 -5.93 -12.27 -5.18
CA GLY A 33 -6.98 -12.61 -4.22
C GLY A 33 -8.34 -12.10 -4.70
N CYS A 34 -8.44 -10.81 -5.05
CA CYS A 34 -9.68 -10.22 -5.55
C CYS A 34 -10.13 -10.86 -6.88
N SER A 35 -9.22 -11.15 -7.80
CA SER A 35 -9.56 -11.78 -9.09
C SER A 35 -10.09 -13.22 -8.94
N LEU A 36 -9.68 -13.93 -7.88
CA LEU A 36 -10.09 -15.31 -7.62
C LEU A 36 -11.27 -15.41 -6.65
N MET A 37 -11.66 -14.30 -6.01
CA MET A 37 -12.70 -14.25 -4.98
C MET A 37 -14.04 -14.83 -5.45
N SER A 38 -14.42 -14.57 -6.71
CA SER A 38 -15.66 -15.09 -7.29
C SER A 38 -15.62 -16.60 -7.63
N ARG A 39 -14.46 -17.25 -7.60
CA ARG A 39 -14.27 -18.67 -8.00
C ARG A 39 -13.90 -19.57 -6.84
N LYS A 40 -13.00 -19.11 -5.98
CA LYS A 40 -12.45 -19.87 -4.84
C LYS A 40 -12.33 -18.95 -3.62
N PRO A 41 -13.47 -18.58 -3.00
CA PRO A 41 -13.50 -17.54 -1.97
C PRO A 41 -12.61 -17.85 -0.76
N GLU A 42 -12.47 -19.12 -0.36
CA GLU A 42 -11.66 -19.52 0.80
C GLU A 42 -10.18 -19.17 0.64
N TYR A 43 -9.58 -19.57 -0.48
CA TYR A 43 -8.17 -19.25 -0.80
C TYR A 43 -8.00 -17.78 -1.17
N ALA A 44 -8.97 -17.21 -1.88
CA ALA A 44 -8.93 -15.82 -2.31
C ALA A 44 -9.01 -14.84 -1.13
N ALA A 45 -9.79 -15.15 -0.09
CA ALA A 45 -9.91 -14.32 1.11
C ALA A 45 -8.58 -14.24 1.86
N THR A 46 -7.89 -15.36 2.03
CA THR A 46 -6.57 -15.37 2.69
C THR A 46 -5.53 -14.57 1.90
N ALA A 47 -5.51 -14.69 0.57
CA ALA A 47 -4.66 -13.86 -0.29
C ALA A 47 -5.02 -12.37 -0.19
N ALA A 48 -6.30 -12.01 -0.23
CA ALA A 48 -6.73 -10.62 -0.08
C ALA A 48 -6.34 -10.02 1.29
N ILE A 49 -6.53 -10.78 2.38
CA ILE A 49 -6.11 -10.36 3.73
C ILE A 49 -4.59 -10.19 3.79
N MET A 50 -3.82 -11.13 3.24
CA MET A 50 -2.37 -11.04 3.20
C MET A 50 -1.91 -9.82 2.40
N GLY A 51 -2.52 -9.56 1.25
CA GLY A 51 -2.29 -8.35 0.46
C GLY A 51 -2.58 -7.08 1.26
N LEU A 52 -3.67 -7.05 2.03
CA LEU A 52 -4.04 -5.92 2.88
C LEU A 52 -2.99 -5.65 3.99
N LEU A 53 -2.46 -6.70 4.61
CA LEU A 53 -1.38 -6.61 5.59
C LEU A 53 -0.08 -6.09 4.99
N LEU A 54 0.27 -6.53 3.78
CA LEU A 54 1.46 -6.08 3.05
C LEU A 54 1.37 -4.59 2.68
N HIS A 55 0.19 -4.12 2.27
CA HIS A 55 -0.08 -2.70 2.06
C HIS A 55 0.06 -1.90 3.35
N ASN A 56 -0.52 -2.40 4.45
CA ASN A 56 -0.45 -1.77 5.76
C ASN A 56 0.99 -1.61 6.30
N ALA A 57 1.87 -2.56 5.96
CA ALA A 57 3.26 -2.58 6.40
C ALA A 57 4.19 -1.74 5.50
N SER A 58 3.93 -1.66 4.20
CA SER A 58 4.83 -1.03 3.22
C SER A 58 4.51 0.42 2.90
N VAL A 59 3.23 0.77 2.72
CA VAL A 59 2.82 2.06 2.14
C VAL A 59 3.28 3.24 2.99
N ASP A 60 3.14 3.14 4.31
CA ASP A 60 3.56 4.18 5.26
C ASP A 60 5.09 4.37 5.25
N LYS A 61 5.86 3.28 5.20
CA LYS A 61 7.33 3.31 5.13
C LYS A 61 7.83 3.90 3.82
N ILE A 62 7.15 3.61 2.71
CA ILE A 62 7.46 4.21 1.41
C ILE A 62 7.13 5.69 1.42
N TYR A 63 5.95 6.08 1.94
CA TYR A 63 5.57 7.48 2.06
C TYR A 63 6.58 8.28 2.87
N MET A 64 6.95 7.79 4.05
CA MET A 64 7.97 8.40 4.91
C MET A 64 9.32 8.50 4.20
N SER A 65 9.71 7.49 3.41
CA SER A 65 10.95 7.51 2.63
C SER A 65 10.97 8.53 1.49
N ILE A 66 9.80 8.85 0.90
CA ILE A 66 9.66 9.80 -0.21
C ILE A 66 9.51 11.23 0.32
N PHE A 67 8.63 11.43 1.29
CA PHE A 67 8.23 12.75 1.77
C PHE A 67 8.93 13.17 3.07
N ASN A 68 9.73 12.30 3.70
CA ASN A 68 10.43 12.52 4.97
C ASN A 68 9.52 12.94 6.14
N HIS A 69 8.24 12.61 6.07
CA HIS A 69 7.25 12.87 7.13
C HIS A 69 6.34 11.65 7.27
N ASP A 70 5.83 11.42 8.48
CA ASP A 70 4.90 10.34 8.75
C ASP A 70 3.56 10.60 8.05
N ALA A 71 2.97 9.55 7.48
CA ALA A 71 1.64 9.67 6.90
C ALA A 71 0.60 9.85 8.01
N HIS A 72 -0.37 10.74 7.78
CA HIS A 72 -1.46 10.91 8.74
C HIS A 72 -2.26 9.61 8.90
N LYS A 73 -2.59 9.24 10.14
CA LYS A 73 -3.32 7.99 10.47
C LYS A 73 -4.60 7.83 9.65
N ASN A 74 -5.31 8.94 9.38
CA ASN A 74 -6.55 8.93 8.59
C ASN A 74 -6.32 8.57 7.12
N ALA A 75 -5.18 8.95 6.53
CA ALA A 75 -4.85 8.56 5.15
C ALA A 75 -4.73 7.04 5.05
N LYS A 76 -4.01 6.44 6.00
CA LYS A 76 -3.82 4.99 6.09
C LYS A 76 -5.14 4.25 6.28
N ILE A 77 -6.00 4.74 7.18
CA ILE A 77 -7.34 4.16 7.40
C ILE A 77 -8.19 4.24 6.12
N SER A 78 -8.17 5.38 5.43
CA SER A 78 -8.94 5.57 4.19
C SER A 78 -8.54 4.57 3.10
N MET A 79 -7.23 4.33 2.92
CA MET A 79 -6.72 3.32 1.99
C MET A 79 -7.24 1.92 2.32
N LEU A 80 -7.16 1.50 3.60
CA LEU A 80 -7.62 0.18 4.03
C LEU A 80 -9.12 0.02 3.82
N ILE A 81 -9.92 1.06 4.08
CA ILE A 81 -11.35 1.05 3.80
C ILE A 81 -11.61 0.85 2.31
N ILE A 82 -10.90 1.58 1.44
CA ILE A 82 -11.04 1.44 -0.02
C ILE A 82 -10.67 0.02 -0.47
N LEU A 83 -9.56 -0.54 0.02
CA LEU A 83 -9.15 -1.90 -0.31
C LEU A 83 -10.18 -2.93 0.18
N CYS A 84 -10.73 -2.77 1.38
CA CYS A 84 -11.82 -3.63 1.87
C CYS A 84 -13.06 -3.55 0.98
N ILE A 85 -13.46 -2.34 0.54
CA ILE A 85 -14.58 -2.16 -0.39
C ILE A 85 -14.31 -2.87 -1.71
N VAL A 86 -13.10 -2.74 -2.26
CA VAL A 86 -12.69 -3.44 -3.50
C VAL A 86 -12.73 -4.96 -3.31
N ALA A 87 -12.25 -5.48 -2.18
CA ALA A 87 -12.29 -6.90 -1.86
C ALA A 87 -13.72 -7.43 -1.74
N VAL A 88 -14.63 -6.70 -1.07
CA VAL A 88 -16.05 -7.06 -1.00
C VAL A 88 -16.70 -6.99 -2.38
N PHE A 89 -16.41 -5.95 -3.16
CA PHE A 89 -16.95 -5.81 -4.52
C PHE A 89 -16.50 -6.95 -5.45
N SER A 90 -15.27 -7.43 -5.28
CA SER A 90 -14.70 -8.54 -6.04
C SER A 90 -15.46 -9.86 -5.86
N TYR A 91 -16.19 -10.01 -4.75
CA TYR A 91 -17.08 -11.15 -4.51
C TYR A 91 -18.28 -11.16 -5.47
N PHE A 92 -18.88 -9.98 -5.72
CA PHE A 92 -20.10 -9.85 -6.52
C PHE A 92 -19.82 -9.73 -8.02
N LYS A 93 -18.69 -9.13 -8.40
CA LYS A 93 -18.36 -8.84 -9.79
C LYS A 93 -17.03 -9.45 -10.16
N ARG A 94 -17.06 -10.29 -11.19
CA ARG A 94 -15.88 -10.85 -11.81
C ARG A 94 -15.24 -9.82 -12.73
N LEU A 95 -14.28 -9.09 -12.18
CA LEU A 95 -13.37 -8.24 -12.95
C LEU A 95 -12.11 -9.02 -13.30
N GLY A 96 -11.45 -8.64 -14.39
CA GLY A 96 -10.14 -9.20 -14.73
C GLY A 96 -9.06 -8.73 -13.76
N PHE A 97 -8.02 -9.54 -13.57
CA PHE A 97 -6.84 -9.18 -12.78
C PHE A 97 -6.29 -7.77 -13.07
N PRO A 98 -6.15 -7.31 -14.34
CA PRO A 98 -5.64 -5.97 -14.62
C PRO A 98 -6.49 -4.84 -14.00
N LEU A 99 -7.81 -5.03 -13.91
CA LEU A 99 -8.70 -4.03 -13.32
C LEU A 99 -8.51 -3.94 -11.80
N PHE A 100 -8.26 -5.06 -11.12
CA PHE A 100 -7.95 -5.05 -9.69
C PHE A 100 -6.61 -4.39 -9.40
N VAL A 101 -5.59 -4.62 -10.25
CA VAL A 101 -4.30 -3.92 -10.14
C VAL A 101 -4.50 -2.40 -10.29
N LEU A 102 -5.31 -1.96 -11.26
CA LEU A 102 -5.61 -0.53 -11.44
C LEU A 102 -6.36 0.08 -10.24
N LEU A 103 -7.33 -0.64 -9.68
CA LEU A 103 -8.06 -0.20 -8.48
C LEU A 103 -7.16 -0.11 -7.25
N ASP A 104 -6.22 -1.05 -7.11
CA ASP A 104 -5.26 -1.09 -6.02
C ASP A 104 -4.27 0.08 -6.11
N LEU A 105 -3.71 0.32 -7.30
CA LEU A 105 -2.89 1.50 -7.59
C LEU A 105 -3.65 2.81 -7.36
N ALA A 106 -4.94 2.87 -7.72
CA ALA A 106 -5.79 4.01 -7.44
C ALA A 106 -5.97 4.24 -5.93
N SER A 107 -6.12 3.18 -5.14
CA SER A 107 -6.19 3.27 -3.66
C SER A 107 -4.90 3.84 -3.06
N ILE A 108 -3.74 3.40 -3.56
CA ILE A 108 -2.43 3.95 -3.16
C ILE A 108 -2.30 5.42 -3.55
N LEU A 109 -2.76 5.81 -4.74
CA LEU A 109 -2.77 7.21 -5.17
C LEU A 109 -3.66 8.07 -4.25
N VAL A 110 -4.87 7.61 -3.93
CA VAL A 110 -5.77 8.30 -3.00
C VAL A 110 -5.11 8.47 -1.63
N PHE A 111 -4.44 7.42 -1.12
CA PHE A 111 -3.63 7.51 0.09
C PHE A 111 -2.59 8.64 0.02
N THR A 112 -1.80 8.69 -1.06
CA THR A 112 -0.74 9.71 -1.21
C THR A 112 -1.30 11.12 -1.26
N ILE A 113 -2.43 11.33 -1.96
CA ILE A 113 -3.08 12.64 -2.06
C ILE A 113 -3.62 13.08 -0.70
N ILE A 114 -4.33 12.19 0.02
CA ILE A 114 -4.88 12.49 1.33
C ILE A 114 -3.77 12.79 2.33
N ALA A 115 -2.72 11.97 2.37
CA ALA A 115 -1.57 12.18 3.25
C ALA A 115 -0.89 13.53 2.97
N PHE A 116 -0.72 13.90 1.70
CA PHE A 116 -0.13 15.18 1.30
C PHE A 116 -1.01 16.38 1.69
N ILE A 117 -2.33 16.28 1.50
CA ILE A 117 -3.28 17.34 1.90
C ILE A 117 -3.23 17.54 3.41
N TYR A 118 -3.28 16.46 4.21
CA TYR A 118 -3.19 16.56 5.67
C TYR A 118 -1.87 17.17 6.13
N GLN A 119 -0.75 16.81 5.50
CA GLN A 119 0.54 17.42 5.79
C GLN A 119 0.51 18.94 5.58
N LYS A 120 -0.06 19.39 4.46
CA LYS A 120 -0.16 20.83 4.16
C LYS A 120 -1.06 21.58 5.14
N LEU A 121 -2.14 20.94 5.60
CA LEU A 121 -3.04 21.48 6.61
C LEU A 121 -2.35 21.66 7.97
N ILE A 122 -1.60 20.65 8.43
CA ILE A 122 -0.87 20.72 9.70
C ILE A 122 0.17 21.85 9.66
N LYS A 123 0.93 21.96 8.56
CA LYS A 123 1.93 23.04 8.38
C LYS A 123 1.33 24.45 8.37
N HIS A 124 0.03 24.59 8.07
CA HIS A 124 -0.66 25.88 8.09
C HIS A 124 -1.23 26.25 9.46
N GLN A 125 -1.28 25.30 10.41
CA GLN A 125 -1.76 25.52 11.78
C GLN A 125 -0.63 25.76 12.79
N GLU A 126 0.62 25.43 12.44
CA GLU A 126 1.84 25.82 13.16
C GLU A 126 2.33 27.22 12.70
#